data_AF-A0A6J3LWI6-F1
#
_entry.id   AF-A0A6J3LWI6-F1
#
_cell.length_a   1.000
_cell.length_b   1.000
_cell.length_c   1.000
_cell.angle_alpha   90.00
_cell.angle_beta   90.00
_cell.angle_gamma   90.00
#
_symmetry.space_group_name_H-M   'P 1'
#
loop_
_entity.id
_entity.type
_entity.pdbx_description
1 polymer ?
#
loop_
_entity_poly.entity_id
_entity_poly.type
_entity_poly.pdbx_seq_one_letter_code
_entity_poly.pdbx_strand_id
1 'polypeptide(L)'
;MTMISKDAVCDILANNMTISHEGDYLSRSHPSFINSPHKKTAADSTIRKLLVHEACTSQDGVREDDHPRFWFEFAQYTFTRPTESTIAAVARCVFHEHAEGAENCYRIKYRAVSLHVA
;
A
#
# COMPACT_ATOMS: atom_id res chain seq x y z
N MET A 1 -17.79 2.67 5.31
CA MET A 1 -17.06 1.69 4.47
C MET A 1 -16.70 0.52 5.37
N THR A 2 -17.03 -0.72 5.00
CA THR A 2 -16.73 -1.91 5.82
C THR A 2 -15.23 -2.26 5.73
N MET A 3 -14.67 -2.97 6.70
CA MET A 3 -13.23 -3.32 6.74
C MET A 3 -12.77 -4.03 5.46
N ILE A 4 -13.58 -4.99 4.97
CA ILE A 4 -13.34 -5.74 3.72
C ILE A 4 -13.13 -4.80 2.52
N SER A 5 -13.89 -3.71 2.42
CA SER A 5 -13.77 -2.76 1.31
C SER A 5 -12.47 -1.96 1.35
N LYS A 6 -11.93 -1.68 2.53
CA LYS A 6 -10.66 -0.93 2.66
C LYS A 6 -9.46 -1.80 2.31
N ASP A 7 -9.46 -3.06 2.73
CA ASP A 7 -8.40 -4.01 2.41
C ASP A 7 -8.33 -4.29 0.91
N ALA A 8 -9.49 -4.45 0.26
CA ALA A 8 -9.56 -4.56 -1.20
C ALA A 8 -9.00 -3.31 -1.92
N VAL A 9 -9.24 -2.11 -1.38
CA VAL A 9 -8.66 -0.86 -1.92
C VAL A 9 -7.14 -0.81 -1.73
N CYS A 10 -6.62 -1.23 -0.57
CA CYS A 10 -5.17 -1.37 -0.36
C CYS A 10 -4.55 -2.29 -1.41
N ASP A 11 -5.19 -3.43 -1.69
CA ASP A 11 -4.68 -4.40 -2.65
C ASP A 11 -4.71 -3.90 -4.10
N ILE A 12 -5.78 -3.22 -4.49
CA ILE A 12 -5.86 -2.57 -5.81
C ILE A 12 -4.76 -1.51 -5.94
N LEU A 13 -4.55 -0.70 -4.90
CA LEU A 13 -3.52 0.33 -4.91
C LEU A 13 -2.12 -0.28 -5.04
N ALA A 14 -1.81 -1.30 -4.24
CA ALA A 14 -0.55 -2.05 -4.31
C ALA A 14 -0.31 -2.68 -5.68
N ASN A 15 -1.34 -3.29 -6.28
CA ASN A 15 -1.25 -3.89 -7.60
C ASN A 15 -0.98 -2.84 -8.68
N ASN A 16 -1.64 -1.68 -8.64
CA ASN A 16 -1.38 -0.58 -9.57
C ASN A 16 0.06 -0.04 -9.42
N MET A 17 0.58 0.05 -8.18
CA MET A 17 1.97 0.42 -7.93
C MET A 17 2.97 -0.62 -8.47
N THR A 18 2.56 -1.88 -8.56
CA THR A 18 3.40 -2.99 -9.05
C THR A 18 3.39 -3.10 -10.58
N ILE A 19 2.22 -3.10 -11.21
CA ILE A 19 2.06 -3.25 -12.67
C ILE A 19 2.78 -2.12 -13.43
N SER A 20 2.85 -0.93 -12.83
CA SER A 20 3.59 0.21 -13.39
C SER A 20 5.12 0.00 -13.51
N HIS A 21 5.69 -1.09 -12.96
CA HIS A 21 7.10 -1.43 -13.14
C HIS A 21 7.42 -2.21 -14.42
N GLU A 22 6.45 -2.90 -15.03
CA GLU A 22 6.75 -3.91 -16.07
C GLU A 22 6.56 -3.43 -17.53
N GLY A 23 6.07 -2.22 -17.80
CA GLY A 23 6.01 -1.82 -19.22
C GLY A 23 5.26 -0.58 -19.67
N ASP A 24 4.79 0.32 -18.80
CA ASP A 24 4.17 1.56 -19.32
C ASP A 24 4.43 2.80 -18.46
N TYR A 25 4.94 3.85 -19.11
CA TYR A 25 5.47 5.10 -18.56
C TYR A 25 4.41 6.06 -17.98
N LEU A 26 3.16 5.61 -17.82
CA LEU A 26 2.05 6.43 -17.37
C LEU A 26 1.63 6.00 -15.96
N SER A 27 2.33 6.46 -14.90
CA SER A 27 1.67 6.88 -13.63
C SER A 27 2.60 7.10 -12.43
N ARG A 28 3.79 6.50 -12.36
CA ARG A 28 4.68 6.64 -11.17
C ARG A 28 5.21 8.06 -10.95
N SER A 29 5.51 8.75 -12.04
CA SER A 29 6.11 10.09 -12.02
C SER A 29 5.09 11.23 -11.87
N HIS A 30 3.79 10.93 -11.85
CA HIS A 30 2.79 11.97 -11.67
C HIS A 30 2.66 12.29 -10.18
N PRO A 31 2.92 13.55 -9.75
CA PRO A 31 2.91 13.94 -8.34
C PRO A 31 1.57 13.63 -7.65
N SER A 32 0.50 13.46 -8.43
CA SER A 32 -0.81 13.09 -7.94
C SER A 32 -0.90 11.68 -7.37
N PHE A 33 -0.04 10.73 -7.74
CA PHE A 33 -0.24 9.33 -7.39
C PHE A 33 0.05 9.05 -5.91
N ILE A 34 1.07 9.69 -5.34
CA ILE A 34 1.35 9.62 -3.90
C ILE A 34 0.66 10.79 -3.17
N ASN A 35 0.79 12.03 -3.64
CA ASN A 35 0.26 13.18 -2.88
C ASN A 35 -1.27 13.23 -2.80
N SER A 36 -2.00 12.90 -3.87
CA SER A 36 -3.47 13.04 -3.86
C SER A 36 -4.13 12.02 -2.92
N PRO A 37 -3.76 10.72 -2.98
CA PRO A 37 -4.20 9.75 -1.98
C PRO A 37 -3.69 10.05 -0.57
N HIS A 38 -2.43 10.48 -0.41
CA HIS A 38 -1.87 10.80 0.91
C HIS A 38 -2.61 11.97 1.59
N LYS A 39 -2.95 13.03 0.85
CA LYS A 39 -3.75 14.16 1.36
C LYS A 39 -5.18 13.78 1.73
N LYS A 40 -5.76 12.76 1.07
CA LYS A 40 -7.14 12.32 1.26
C LYS A 40 -7.30 11.21 2.30
N THR A 41 -6.21 10.62 2.75
CA THR A 41 -6.20 9.50 3.70
C THR A 41 -5.94 10.00 5.12
N ALA A 42 -6.59 9.36 6.09
CA ALA A 42 -6.33 9.64 7.50
C ALA A 42 -4.87 9.32 7.84
N ALA A 43 -4.29 10.09 8.76
CA ALA A 43 -2.86 10.05 9.07
C ALA A 43 -2.38 8.68 9.58
N ASP A 44 -3.25 7.95 10.26
CA ASP A 44 -3.02 6.65 10.87
C ASP A 44 -3.53 5.48 10.01
N SER A 45 -4.15 5.78 8.86
CA SER A 45 -4.71 4.75 7.98
C SER A 45 -3.64 3.84 7.40
N THR A 46 -4.01 2.59 7.18
CA THR A 46 -3.10 1.59 6.59
C THR A 46 -2.74 1.89 5.14
N ILE A 47 -3.65 2.52 4.38
CA ILE A 47 -3.38 3.04 3.03
C ILE A 47 -2.24 4.06 3.06
N ARG A 48 -2.21 4.94 4.06
CA ARG A 48 -1.14 5.92 4.19
C ARG A 48 0.19 5.28 4.52
N LYS A 49 0.19 4.25 5.37
CA LYS A 49 1.38 3.43 5.65
C LYS A 49 1.88 2.73 4.39
N LEU A 50 0.98 2.20 3.56
CA LEU A 50 1.31 1.59 2.26
C LEU A 50 1.99 2.59 1.31
N LEU A 51 1.43 3.80 1.18
CA LEU A 51 2.02 4.85 0.33
C LEU A 51 3.43 5.27 0.79
N VAL A 52 3.62 5.43 2.10
CA VAL A 52 4.93 5.78 2.67
C VAL A 52 5.92 4.62 2.52
N HIS A 53 5.48 3.38 2.72
CA HIS A 53 6.29 2.19 2.52
C HIS A 53 6.79 2.11 1.08
N GLU A 54 5.88 2.22 0.10
CA GLU A 54 6.23 2.18 -1.32
C GLU A 54 7.24 3.27 -1.71
N ALA A 55 7.03 4.49 -1.22
CA ALA A 55 7.96 5.59 -1.45
C ALA A 55 9.35 5.26 -0.89
N CYS A 56 9.42 4.66 0.30
CA CYS A 56 10.70 4.32 0.93
C CYS A 56 11.41 3.15 0.22
N THR A 57 10.66 2.16 -0.29
CA THR A 57 11.24 0.98 -0.93
C THR A 57 11.61 1.19 -2.39
N SER A 58 10.83 1.97 -3.13
CA SER A 58 11.12 2.24 -4.54
C SER A 58 11.96 3.51 -4.74
N GLN A 59 11.87 4.48 -3.81
CA GLN A 59 12.41 5.84 -3.95
C GLN A 59 11.91 6.61 -5.19
N ASP A 60 11.01 6.02 -5.95
CA ASP A 60 10.41 6.61 -7.14
C ASP A 60 9.22 7.49 -6.74
N GLY A 61 9.10 8.66 -7.39
CA GLY A 61 7.93 9.51 -7.26
C GLY A 61 7.90 10.40 -6.00
N VAL A 62 8.95 10.39 -5.18
CA VAL A 62 9.19 11.36 -4.11
C VAL A 62 9.71 12.67 -4.69
N ARG A 63 9.14 13.81 -4.27
CA ARG A 63 9.48 15.13 -4.79
C ARG A 63 9.67 16.12 -3.65
N GLU A 64 10.57 17.09 -3.84
CA GLU A 64 10.86 18.14 -2.85
C GLU A 64 9.61 18.90 -2.40
N ASP A 65 8.63 19.07 -3.29
CA ASP A 65 7.36 19.76 -3.04
C ASP A 65 6.24 18.87 -2.45
N ASP A 66 6.56 17.62 -2.11
CA ASP A 66 5.62 16.74 -1.41
C ASP A 66 5.22 17.32 -0.05
N HIS A 67 4.04 16.90 0.43
CA HIS A 67 3.46 17.45 1.64
C HIS A 67 4.42 17.32 2.85
N PRO A 68 4.65 18.36 3.69
CA PRO A 68 5.62 18.28 4.80
C PRO A 68 5.38 17.11 5.77
N ARG A 69 4.11 16.74 5.98
CA ARG A 69 3.74 15.57 6.77
C ARG A 69 4.12 14.23 6.11
N PHE A 70 4.08 14.16 4.77
CA PHE A 70 4.61 13.01 4.04
C PHE A 70 6.10 12.90 4.29
N TRP A 71 6.86 14.00 4.16
CA TRP A 71 8.29 14.04 4.45
C TRP A 71 8.64 13.58 5.86
N PHE A 72 7.86 14.00 6.85
CA PHE A 72 8.04 13.55 8.23
C PHE A 72 7.84 12.02 8.36
N GLU A 73 6.75 11.49 7.81
CA GLU A 73 6.43 10.06 7.84
C GLU A 73 7.47 9.24 7.04
N PHE A 74 7.88 9.72 5.88
CA PHE A 74 8.93 9.15 5.03
C PHE A 74 10.26 9.07 5.76
N ALA A 75 10.68 10.16 6.43
CA ALA A 75 11.90 10.17 7.23
C ALA A 75 11.83 9.14 8.36
N GLN A 76 10.73 9.12 9.12
CA GLN A 76 10.52 8.13 10.19
C GLN A 76 10.62 6.70 9.66
N TYR A 77 9.99 6.40 8.54
CA TYR A 77 10.00 5.07 7.94
C TYR A 77 11.38 4.70 7.38
N THR A 78 12.10 5.65 6.79
CA THR A 78 13.46 5.43 6.27
C THR A 78 14.44 5.01 7.36
N PHE A 79 14.33 5.58 8.57
CA PHE A 79 15.14 5.16 9.71
C PHE A 79 14.89 3.72 10.15
N THR A 80 13.71 3.16 9.85
CA THR A 80 13.40 1.76 10.14
C THR A 80 13.99 0.77 9.12
N ARG A 81 14.54 1.26 8.00
CA ARG A 81 15.13 0.47 6.91
C ARG A 81 14.25 -0.72 6.49
N PRO A 82 13.08 -0.48 5.86
CA PRO A 82 12.27 -1.56 5.33
C PRO A 82 13.11 -2.41 4.36
N THR A 83 13.33 -3.69 4.70
CA THR A 83 14.12 -4.62 3.88
C THR A 83 13.26 -5.42 2.91
N GLU A 84 11.94 -5.41 3.09
CA GLU A 84 11.00 -6.14 2.23
C GLU A 84 10.38 -5.23 1.17
N SER A 85 10.07 -5.79 0.00
CA SER A 85 9.35 -5.08 -1.05
C SER A 85 7.89 -4.84 -0.65
N THR A 86 7.25 -3.80 -1.18
CA THR A 86 5.83 -3.52 -0.92
C THR A 86 4.93 -4.70 -1.29
N ILE A 87 5.23 -5.41 -2.37
CA ILE A 87 4.49 -6.60 -2.79
C ILE A 87 4.56 -7.69 -1.71
N ALA A 88 5.74 -7.93 -1.13
CA ALA A 88 5.93 -8.92 -0.08
C ALA A 88 5.15 -8.53 1.19
N ALA A 89 5.21 -7.25 1.60
CA ALA A 89 4.45 -6.74 2.75
C ALA A 89 2.93 -6.84 2.53
N VAL A 90 2.44 -6.51 1.33
CA VAL A 90 1.03 -6.64 0.94
C VAL A 90 0.58 -8.09 0.90
N ALA A 91 1.41 -9.02 0.40
CA ALA A 91 1.11 -10.45 0.40
C ALA A 91 0.84 -10.97 1.82
N ARG A 92 1.55 -10.41 2.81
CA ARG A 92 1.39 -10.69 4.24
C ARG A 92 0.28 -9.90 4.94
N CYS A 93 -0.49 -9.11 4.20
CA CYS A 93 -1.56 -8.28 4.74
C CYS A 93 -1.10 -7.19 5.74
N VAL A 94 0.15 -6.73 5.67
CA VAL A 94 0.72 -5.73 6.61
C VAL A 94 -0.07 -4.41 6.63
N PHE A 95 -0.71 -4.06 5.51
CA PHE A 95 -1.50 -2.84 5.35
C PHE A 95 -3.01 -3.06 5.39
N HIS A 96 -3.46 -4.21 5.86
CA HIS A 96 -4.87 -4.43 6.12
C HIS A 96 -5.25 -3.95 7.52
N GLU A 97 -6.50 -3.54 7.70
CA GLU A 97 -6.99 -3.06 9.00
C GLU A 97 -7.37 -4.21 9.96
N HIS A 98 -7.25 -5.47 9.52
CA HIS A 98 -7.52 -6.64 10.34
C HIS A 98 -6.28 -7.15 11.09
N ALA A 99 -6.52 -7.85 12.21
CA ALA A 99 -5.47 -8.48 12.99
C ALA A 99 -4.86 -9.69 12.24
N GLU A 100 -3.60 -10.02 12.55
CA GLU A 100 -2.95 -11.20 12.01
C GLU A 100 -3.77 -12.47 12.34
N GLY A 101 -4.09 -13.27 11.32
CA GLY A 101 -4.96 -14.45 11.48
C GLY A 101 -6.46 -14.18 11.53
N ALA A 102 -6.92 -12.94 11.32
CA ALA A 102 -8.35 -12.63 11.32
C ALA A 102 -9.09 -13.32 10.15
N GLU A 103 -10.15 -14.06 10.48
CA GLU A 103 -11.07 -14.70 9.53
C GLU A 103 -11.78 -13.70 8.59
N ASN A 104 -11.72 -12.40 8.92
CA ASN A 104 -12.29 -11.31 8.15
C ASN A 104 -11.40 -10.84 6.98
N CYS A 105 -10.16 -11.32 6.88
CA CYS A 105 -9.37 -11.10 5.67
C CYS A 105 -10.05 -11.79 4.49
N TYR A 106 -10.52 -11.02 3.51
CA TYR A 106 -11.22 -11.58 2.36
C TYR A 106 -10.33 -12.57 1.59
N ARG A 107 -9.01 -12.35 1.55
CA ARG A 107 -8.05 -13.31 0.97
C ARG A 107 -8.10 -14.67 1.66
N ILE A 108 -8.24 -14.73 2.99
CA ILE A 108 -8.35 -15.99 3.74
C ILE A 108 -9.75 -16.60 3.54
N LYS A 109 -10.79 -15.77 3.70
CA LYS A 109 -12.19 -16.18 3.58
C LYS A 109 -12.51 -16.83 2.23
N TYR A 110 -11.99 -16.28 1.14
CA TYR A 110 -12.22 -16.80 -0.21
C TYR A 110 -11.16 -17.80 -0.68
N ARG A 111 -10.01 -17.94 0.01
CA ARG A 111 -9.01 -18.99 -0.29
C ARG A 111 -9.57 -20.40 -0.09
N ALA A 112 -10.47 -20.58 0.88
CA ALA A 112 -11.12 -21.87 1.13
C ALA A 112 -12.14 -22.26 0.03
N VAL A 113 -12.71 -21.28 -0.68
CA VAL A 113 -13.69 -21.52 -1.75
C VAL A 113 -13.02 -22.12 -2.98
N SER A 114 -11.76 -21.77 -3.28
CA SER A 114 -11.03 -22.32 -4.42
C SER A 114 -10.54 -23.76 -4.24
N LEU A 115 -10.53 -24.30 -3.01
CA LEU A 115 -10.11 -25.68 -2.73
C LEU A 115 -11.27 -26.70 -2.74
N HIS A 116 -12.51 -26.24 -2.83
CA HIS A 116 -13.71 -27.10 -2.86
C HIS A 116 -14.36 -27.18 -4.25
N VAL A 117 -13.71 -26.63 -5.27
CA VAL A 117 -14.17 -26.66 -6.68
C VAL A 117 -13.14 -27.39 -7.57
N ALA A 118 -12.26 -28.19 -6.97
CA ALA A 118 -11.30 -29.06 -7.67
C ALA A 118 -11.67 -30.53 -7.48
#